data_AF-A0A2U1VJT0-F1
#
_entry.id   AF-A0A2U1VJT0-F1
#
_cell.length_a   1.000
_cell.length_b   1.000
_cell.length_c   1.000
_cell.angle_alpha   90.00
_cell.angle_beta   90.00
_cell.angle_gamma   90.00
#
_symmetry.space_group_name_H-M   'P 1'
#
loop_
_entity.id
_entity.type
_entity.pdbx_description
1 polymer ?
#
loop_
_entity_poly.entity_id
_entity_poly.type
_entity_poly.pdbx_seq_one_letter_code
_entity_poly.pdbx_strand_id
1 'polypeptide(L)'
;MARTNDFALAYAAAHEDAGMARINLAPILHRIAEDPNYLFGDELVTLAGHCPAHADTRKEDFEKVAINALLGVLYNDLREHIIARMPLDETGHLRLSTPPDSPHGLDFADPDGMAAADPDRMVGFLRDSICHLLDAIIKDWAIKVMMEEERCRSEGSITELAAAGFVLSRELQKSVLHGPSGYDMLSITKTGSHTALHVCWNLVEAAPMLRPGLDEAAYDDLARRSLKQVLPLAMGSLGMLCQFMAAGRIEADDHQAIHPLRSDQSAFLYDPDRDLIVLNADLIEPTAMTGERHYTGCPAFYANGLINLYMEVVLTLAAQHGMYGRLQGKTG
;
A
#
# COMPACT_ATOMS: atom_id res chain seq x y z
N MET A 1 8.31 11.75 25.53
CA MET A 1 9.49 10.92 25.20
C MET A 1 8.95 9.63 24.61
N ALA A 2 8.99 9.48 23.28
CA ALA A 2 8.23 8.43 22.62
C ALA A 2 8.98 7.09 22.59
N ARG A 3 8.41 5.97 23.02
CA ARG A 3 8.99 4.62 22.80
C ARG A 3 8.87 4.23 21.31
N THR A 4 9.70 3.31 20.83
CA THR A 4 9.74 2.86 19.41
C THR A 4 8.43 2.20 18.92
N ASN A 5 7.45 2.03 19.82
CA ASN A 5 6.15 1.44 19.57
C ASN A 5 4.99 2.38 19.95
N ASP A 6 5.24 3.66 20.27
CA ASP A 6 4.18 4.54 20.79
C ASP A 6 3.06 4.74 19.77
N PHE A 7 3.39 4.92 18.49
CA PHE A 7 2.38 4.99 17.45
C PHE A 7 1.58 3.70 17.33
N ALA A 8 2.24 2.53 17.25
CA ALA A 8 1.54 1.25 17.11
C ALA A 8 0.61 0.96 18.28
N LEU A 9 1.04 1.26 19.51
CA LEU A 9 0.24 1.08 20.72
C LEU A 9 -0.92 2.08 20.79
N ALA A 10 -0.68 3.36 20.50
CA ALA A 10 -1.73 4.38 20.45
C ALA A 10 -2.75 4.06 19.34
N TYR A 11 -2.29 3.58 18.20
CA TYR A 11 -3.15 3.23 17.09
C TYR A 11 -4.00 2.01 17.41
N ALA A 12 -3.44 0.97 18.01
CA ALA A 12 -4.22 -0.17 18.51
C ALA A 12 -5.25 0.24 19.57
N ALA A 13 -4.86 1.07 20.54
CA ALA A 13 -5.76 1.59 21.57
C ALA A 13 -6.92 2.41 20.97
N ALA A 14 -6.66 3.24 19.96
CA ALA A 14 -7.70 3.97 19.26
C ALA A 14 -8.73 3.05 18.58
N HIS A 15 -8.30 1.91 18.03
CA HIS A 15 -9.24 0.92 17.47
C HIS A 15 -10.11 0.30 18.56
N GLU A 16 -9.52 -0.04 19.71
CA GLU A 16 -10.27 -0.55 20.87
C GLU A 16 -11.27 0.49 21.39
N ASP A 17 -10.86 1.76 21.50
CA ASP A 17 -11.72 2.88 21.91
C ASP A 17 -12.87 3.10 20.93
N ALA A 18 -12.63 2.90 19.63
CA ALA A 18 -13.66 2.93 18.58
C ALA A 18 -14.54 1.67 18.57
N GLY A 19 -14.30 0.69 19.45
CA GLY A 19 -15.07 -0.54 19.56
C GLY A 19 -14.79 -1.57 18.45
N MET A 20 -13.63 -1.47 17.80
CA MET A 20 -13.19 -2.37 16.74
C MET A 20 -12.17 -3.40 17.25
N ALA A 21 -12.23 -4.61 16.69
CA ALA A 21 -11.28 -5.68 16.92
C ALA A 21 -10.58 -6.07 15.63
N ARG A 22 -9.26 -6.25 15.69
CA ARG A 22 -8.48 -6.67 14.54
C ARG A 22 -8.69 -8.15 14.23
N ILE A 23 -8.97 -8.47 12.98
CA ILE A 23 -8.88 -9.83 12.46
C ILE A 23 -7.53 -9.98 11.74
N ASN A 24 -6.63 -10.71 12.37
CA ASN A 24 -5.34 -11.06 11.77
C ASN A 24 -5.57 -12.09 10.65
N LEU A 25 -5.18 -11.77 9.42
CA LEU A 25 -5.37 -12.67 8.27
C LEU A 25 -4.31 -13.79 8.20
N ALA A 26 -3.20 -13.68 8.93
CA ALA A 26 -2.10 -14.66 8.83
C ALA A 26 -2.55 -16.11 9.11
N PRO A 27 -3.39 -16.41 10.13
CA PRO A 27 -3.90 -17.76 10.33
C PRO A 27 -4.82 -18.25 9.19
N ILE A 28 -5.60 -17.35 8.58
CA ILE A 28 -6.47 -17.66 7.44
C ILE A 28 -5.62 -18.03 6.23
N LEU A 29 -4.59 -17.23 5.94
CA LEU A 29 -3.64 -17.47 4.85
C LEU A 29 -2.86 -18.78 5.05
N HIS A 30 -2.44 -19.06 6.29
CA HIS A 30 -1.79 -20.33 6.62
C HIS A 30 -2.72 -21.51 6.36
N ARG A 31 -3.98 -21.41 6.75
CA ARG A 31 -4.99 -22.44 6.50
C ARG A 31 -5.25 -22.66 5.01
N ILE A 32 -5.32 -21.60 4.21
CA ILE A 32 -5.46 -21.71 2.75
C ILE A 32 -4.26 -22.48 2.15
N ALA A 33 -3.05 -22.19 2.62
CA ALA A 33 -1.85 -22.89 2.17
C ALA A 33 -1.81 -24.37 2.58
N GLU A 34 -2.40 -24.74 3.73
CA GLU A 34 -2.50 -26.13 4.20
C GLU A 34 -3.64 -26.91 3.51
N ASP A 35 -4.77 -26.26 3.25
CA ASP A 35 -5.93 -26.85 2.58
C ASP A 35 -6.54 -25.85 1.57
N PRO A 36 -6.14 -25.92 0.28
CA PRO A 36 -6.68 -25.05 -0.76
C PRO A 36 -8.20 -25.17 -0.95
N ASN A 37 -8.85 -26.27 -0.53
CA ASN A 37 -10.31 -26.38 -0.60
C ASN A 37 -11.02 -25.41 0.34
N TYR A 38 -10.31 -24.90 1.36
CA TYR A 38 -10.82 -23.88 2.27
C TYR A 38 -11.28 -22.62 1.54
N LEU A 39 -10.70 -22.30 0.37
CA LEU A 39 -11.14 -21.19 -0.49
C LEU A 39 -12.62 -21.29 -0.90
N PHE A 40 -13.18 -22.50 -0.97
CA PHE A 40 -14.57 -22.74 -1.35
C PHE A 40 -15.50 -22.93 -0.14
N GLY A 41 -14.95 -22.94 1.07
CA GLY A 41 -15.72 -23.19 2.29
C GLY A 41 -16.52 -21.96 2.74
N ASP A 42 -17.70 -22.21 3.31
CA ASP A 42 -18.54 -21.17 3.92
C ASP A 42 -17.85 -20.47 5.10
N GLU A 43 -16.83 -21.11 5.69
CA GLU A 43 -16.07 -20.56 6.81
C GLU A 43 -15.30 -19.30 6.40
N LEU A 44 -14.70 -19.26 5.20
CA LEU A 44 -13.97 -18.08 4.71
C LEU A 44 -14.87 -16.85 4.64
N VAL A 45 -16.13 -17.02 4.24
CA VAL A 45 -17.12 -15.95 4.12
C VAL A 45 -17.84 -15.63 5.44
N THR A 46 -17.54 -16.38 6.52
CA THR A 46 -18.13 -16.19 7.86
C THR A 46 -17.06 -15.85 8.90
N LEU A 47 -16.25 -14.81 8.61
CA LEU A 47 -15.12 -14.34 9.43
C LEU A 47 -14.00 -15.36 9.65
N ALA A 48 -13.94 -16.42 8.84
CA ALA A 48 -12.89 -17.45 8.92
C ALA A 48 -12.72 -18.06 10.33
N GLY A 49 -13.81 -18.14 11.09
CA GLY A 49 -13.81 -18.72 12.45
C GLY A 49 -13.19 -17.83 13.55
N HIS A 50 -12.84 -16.57 13.26
CA HIS A 50 -12.10 -15.71 14.20
C HIS A 50 -12.92 -15.07 15.33
N CYS A 51 -14.25 -15.11 15.30
CA CYS A 51 -15.08 -14.52 16.36
C CYS A 51 -16.50 -15.09 16.32
N PRO A 52 -17.22 -15.26 17.45
CA PRO A 52 -18.66 -15.35 17.39
C PRO A 52 -19.19 -14.06 16.75
N ALA A 53 -19.81 -14.17 15.56
CA ALA A 53 -20.50 -13.04 14.94
C ALA A 53 -21.49 -12.45 15.93
N HIS A 54 -21.27 -11.20 16.33
CA HIS A 54 -22.21 -10.50 17.19
C HIS A 54 -23.48 -10.18 16.38
N ALA A 55 -24.62 -10.03 17.05
CA ALA A 55 -25.90 -9.78 16.37
C ALA A 55 -25.90 -8.47 15.57
N ASP A 56 -25.01 -7.55 15.89
CA ASP A 56 -24.81 -6.26 15.24
C ASP A 56 -23.61 -6.22 14.27
N THR A 57 -22.88 -7.33 14.06
CA THR A 57 -21.79 -7.38 13.08
C THR A 57 -22.35 -7.15 11.69
N ARG A 58 -21.84 -6.12 11.02
CA ARG A 58 -22.24 -5.72 9.68
C ARG A 58 -21.73 -6.68 8.61
N LYS A 59 -22.49 -6.84 7.53
CA LYS A 59 -22.12 -7.68 6.38
C LYS A 59 -20.75 -7.29 5.80
N GLU A 60 -20.47 -5.99 5.75
CA GLU A 60 -19.22 -5.44 5.23
C GLU A 60 -17.99 -5.92 6.00
N ASP A 61 -18.11 -6.24 7.29
CA ASP A 61 -16.99 -6.76 8.08
C ASP A 61 -16.64 -8.21 7.68
N PHE A 62 -17.64 -9.02 7.33
CA PHE A 62 -17.42 -10.35 6.76
C PHE A 62 -16.75 -10.25 5.38
N GLU A 63 -17.25 -9.34 4.54
CA GLU A 63 -16.72 -9.11 3.19
C GLU A 63 -15.25 -8.67 3.23
N LYS A 64 -14.87 -7.75 4.13
CA LYS A 64 -13.47 -7.31 4.32
C LYS A 64 -12.53 -8.46 4.64
N VAL A 65 -12.95 -9.41 5.49
CA VAL A 65 -12.12 -10.57 5.86
C VAL A 65 -11.90 -11.47 4.66
N ALA A 66 -12.97 -11.86 3.97
CA ALA A 66 -12.87 -12.74 2.81
C ALA A 66 -12.06 -12.09 1.69
N ILE A 67 -12.37 -10.85 1.32
CA ILE A 67 -11.71 -10.12 0.23
C ILE A 67 -10.23 -9.89 0.53
N ASN A 68 -9.88 -9.41 1.72
CA ASN A 68 -8.46 -9.14 2.03
C ASN A 68 -7.67 -10.43 2.22
N ALA A 69 -8.27 -11.53 2.67
CA ALA A 69 -7.60 -12.83 2.68
C ALA A 69 -7.31 -13.33 1.25
N LEU A 70 -8.28 -13.23 0.34
CA LEU A 70 -8.11 -13.62 -1.06
C LEU A 70 -7.07 -12.75 -1.77
N LEU A 71 -7.09 -11.44 -1.54
CA LEU A 71 -6.05 -10.53 -2.04
C LEU A 71 -4.68 -10.88 -1.45
N GLY A 72 -4.60 -11.23 -0.16
CA GLY A 72 -3.35 -11.67 0.48
C GLY A 72 -2.74 -12.91 -0.19
N VAL A 73 -3.56 -13.90 -0.58
CA VAL A 73 -3.12 -15.07 -1.36
C VAL A 73 -2.58 -14.64 -2.72
N LEU A 74 -3.38 -13.87 -3.47
CA LEU A 74 -3.06 -13.40 -4.81
C LEU A 74 -1.80 -12.51 -4.85
N TYR A 75 -1.55 -11.74 -3.79
CA TYR A 75 -0.46 -10.78 -3.78
C TYR A 75 0.93 -11.40 -3.65
N ASN A 76 1.05 -12.64 -3.20
CA ASN A 76 2.32 -13.37 -3.28
C ASN A 76 2.73 -13.56 -4.75
N ASP A 77 1.80 -13.98 -5.60
CA ASP A 77 2.01 -14.10 -7.05
C ASP A 77 2.20 -12.73 -7.71
N LEU A 78 1.41 -11.71 -7.32
CA LEU A 78 1.59 -10.34 -7.82
C LEU A 78 3.01 -9.82 -7.54
N ARG A 79 3.54 -10.04 -6.34
CA ARG A 79 4.90 -9.62 -5.98
C ARG A 79 5.93 -10.21 -6.93
N GLU A 80 5.86 -11.51 -7.18
CA GLU A 80 6.75 -12.20 -8.11
C GLU A 80 6.58 -11.68 -9.54
N HIS A 81 5.34 -11.42 -9.94
CA HIS A 81 5.03 -10.84 -11.25
C HIS A 81 5.62 -9.43 -11.41
N ILE A 82 5.54 -8.59 -10.38
CA ILE A 82 6.18 -7.26 -10.38
C ILE A 82 7.69 -7.41 -10.57
N ILE A 83 8.35 -8.24 -9.75
CA ILE A 83 9.80 -8.47 -9.84
C ILE A 83 10.19 -8.93 -11.25
N ALA A 84 9.44 -9.87 -11.83
CA ALA A 84 9.73 -10.43 -13.14
C ALA A 84 9.48 -9.45 -14.30
N ARG A 85 8.68 -8.40 -14.09
CA ARG A 85 8.28 -7.44 -15.13
C ARG A 85 8.82 -6.04 -14.92
N MET A 86 9.59 -5.79 -13.87
CA MET A 86 10.28 -4.52 -13.67
C MET A 86 11.24 -4.26 -14.85
N PRO A 87 11.07 -3.14 -15.59
CA PRO A 87 11.91 -2.80 -16.72
C PRO A 87 13.24 -2.24 -16.22
N LEU A 88 14.26 -3.09 -16.10
CA LEU A 88 15.61 -2.67 -15.73
C LEU A 88 16.46 -2.40 -16.97
N ASP A 89 17.37 -1.43 -16.88
CA ASP A 89 18.42 -1.25 -17.88
C ASP A 89 19.62 -2.18 -17.65
N GLU A 90 20.65 -2.06 -18.50
CA GLU A 90 21.86 -2.89 -18.44
C GLU A 90 22.65 -2.70 -17.12
N THR A 91 22.42 -1.60 -16.41
CA THR A 91 23.05 -1.28 -15.12
C THR A 91 22.18 -1.65 -13.92
N GLY A 92 20.97 -2.16 -14.17
CA GLY A 92 20.01 -2.52 -13.13
C GLY A 92 19.16 -1.35 -12.64
N HIS A 93 19.19 -0.19 -13.30
CA HIS A 93 18.33 0.94 -12.96
C HIS A 93 16.93 0.78 -13.54
N LEU A 94 15.94 1.34 -12.83
CA LEU A 94 14.55 1.27 -13.26
C LEU A 94 14.31 2.23 -14.44
N ARG A 95 13.81 1.68 -15.54
CA ARG A 95 13.43 2.45 -16.74
C ARG A 95 11.98 2.86 -16.64
N LEU A 96 11.75 4.13 -16.34
CA LEU A 96 10.41 4.72 -16.39
C LEU A 96 10.08 5.23 -17.79
N SER A 97 8.80 5.28 -18.10
CA SER A 97 8.24 5.89 -19.30
C SER A 97 7.40 7.10 -18.93
N THR A 98 7.41 8.12 -19.78
CA THR A 98 6.60 9.33 -19.60
C THR A 98 5.12 8.96 -19.60
N PRO A 99 4.36 9.23 -18.52
CA PRO A 99 2.93 8.97 -18.49
C PRO A 99 2.18 9.73 -19.58
N PRO A 100 1.18 9.11 -20.23
CA PRO A 100 0.29 9.84 -21.10
C PRO A 100 -0.43 10.92 -20.28
N ASP A 101 -0.48 12.14 -20.81
CA ASP A 101 -1.19 13.27 -20.19
C ASP A 101 -0.73 13.63 -18.77
N SER A 102 0.54 13.34 -18.42
CA SER A 102 1.09 13.71 -17.10
C SER A 102 0.88 15.21 -16.83
N PRO A 103 0.27 15.59 -15.68
CA PRO A 103 0.02 17.00 -15.36
C PRO A 103 1.31 17.77 -15.08
N HIS A 104 2.42 17.06 -14.89
CA HIS A 104 3.73 17.65 -14.62
C HIS A 104 4.47 18.07 -15.90
N GLY A 105 4.04 17.63 -17.09
CA GLY A 105 4.60 18.07 -18.37
C GLY A 105 6.12 17.89 -18.53
N LEU A 106 6.70 16.91 -17.83
CA LEU A 106 8.10 16.49 -18.00
C LEU A 106 8.14 15.29 -18.95
N ASP A 107 9.32 15.03 -19.52
CA ASP A 107 9.54 13.92 -20.44
C ASP A 107 10.91 13.28 -20.15
N PHE A 108 10.95 11.95 -19.97
CA PHE A 108 12.22 11.22 -19.84
C PHE A 108 13.10 11.29 -21.08
N ALA A 109 12.54 11.66 -22.24
CA ALA A 109 13.30 11.93 -23.45
C ALA A 109 13.98 13.33 -23.47
N ASP A 110 13.70 14.19 -22.47
CA ASP A 110 14.31 15.52 -22.30
C ASP A 110 15.11 15.61 -20.98
N PRO A 111 16.37 15.11 -20.95
CA PRO A 111 17.19 15.14 -19.75
C PRO A 111 17.47 16.54 -19.21
N ASP A 112 17.59 17.53 -20.09
CA ASP A 112 17.86 18.93 -19.70
C ASP A 112 16.62 19.53 -19.02
N GLY A 113 15.42 19.27 -19.56
CA GLY A 113 14.15 19.67 -18.95
C GLY A 113 13.93 19.01 -17.58
N MET A 114 14.25 17.72 -17.46
CA MET A 114 14.21 17.01 -16.17
C MET A 114 15.22 17.58 -15.16
N ALA A 115 16.45 17.88 -15.61
CA ALA A 115 17.47 18.46 -14.74
C ALA A 115 17.04 19.83 -14.20
N ALA A 116 16.44 20.67 -15.05
CA ALA A 116 15.99 22.02 -14.73
C ALA A 116 14.64 22.09 -13.96
N ALA A 117 13.89 21.00 -13.88
CA ALA A 117 12.61 20.96 -13.16
C ALA A 117 12.79 21.33 -11.68
N ASP A 118 11.81 22.06 -11.13
CA ASP A 118 11.75 22.28 -9.69
C ASP A 118 11.50 20.96 -8.94
N PRO A 119 11.83 20.89 -7.63
CA PRO A 119 11.71 19.65 -6.87
C PRO A 119 10.31 19.03 -6.91
N ASP A 120 9.24 19.82 -6.81
CA ASP A 120 7.88 19.30 -6.70
C ASP A 120 7.37 18.74 -8.00
N ARG A 121 7.67 19.44 -9.08
CA ARG A 121 7.37 18.96 -10.43
C ARG A 121 8.12 17.68 -10.74
N MET A 122 9.39 17.57 -10.36
CA MET A 122 10.19 16.35 -10.56
C MET A 122 9.62 15.18 -9.74
N VAL A 123 9.40 15.37 -8.44
CA VAL A 123 8.90 14.30 -7.56
C VAL A 123 7.49 13.86 -7.96
N GLY A 124 6.61 14.81 -8.28
CA GLY A 124 5.26 14.50 -8.74
C GLY A 124 5.27 13.70 -10.04
N PHE A 125 6.14 14.08 -10.98
CA PHE A 125 6.34 13.32 -12.21
C PHE A 125 6.86 11.90 -11.97
N LEU A 126 7.79 11.71 -11.04
CA LEU A 126 8.29 10.37 -10.69
C LEU A 126 7.20 9.51 -10.05
N ARG A 127 6.42 10.07 -9.12
CA ARG A 127 5.24 9.40 -8.51
C ARG A 127 4.24 8.96 -9.57
N ASP A 128 3.88 9.86 -10.48
CA ASP A 128 2.97 9.59 -11.59
C ASP A 128 3.52 8.48 -12.52
N SER A 129 4.81 8.56 -12.86
CA SER A 129 5.51 7.60 -13.71
C SER A 129 5.53 6.18 -13.13
N ILE A 130 5.84 6.05 -11.84
CA ILE A 130 5.84 4.72 -11.21
C ILE A 130 4.42 4.19 -11.03
N CYS A 131 3.43 5.04 -10.77
CA CYS A 131 2.03 4.61 -10.69
C CYS A 131 1.55 4.06 -12.04
N HIS A 132 1.91 4.70 -13.15
CA HIS A 132 1.60 4.23 -14.50
C HIS A 132 2.30 2.91 -14.85
N LEU A 133 3.58 2.76 -14.50
CA LEU A 133 4.30 1.51 -14.69
C LEU A 133 3.67 0.38 -13.88
N LEU A 134 3.38 0.62 -12.60
CA LEU A 134 2.75 -0.35 -11.73
C LEU A 134 1.35 -0.73 -12.23
N ASP A 135 0.59 0.23 -12.74
CA ASP A 135 -0.71 0.01 -13.38
C ASP A 135 -0.62 -0.94 -14.58
N ALA A 136 0.39 -0.77 -15.43
CA ALA A 136 0.60 -1.63 -16.59
C ALA A 136 0.94 -3.06 -16.16
N ILE A 137 1.79 -3.21 -15.14
CA ILE A 137 2.18 -4.53 -14.61
C ILE A 137 1.01 -5.23 -13.91
N ILE A 138 0.22 -4.51 -13.11
CA ILE A 138 -0.97 -5.08 -12.45
C ILE A 138 -2.02 -5.47 -13.49
N LYS A 139 -2.21 -4.69 -14.58
CA LYS A 139 -3.11 -5.07 -15.69
C LYS A 139 -2.66 -6.38 -16.34
N ASP A 140 -1.39 -6.51 -16.66
CA ASP A 140 -0.81 -7.74 -17.23
C ASP A 140 -0.94 -8.93 -16.27
N TRP A 141 -0.71 -8.72 -14.98
CA TRP A 141 -0.93 -9.73 -13.95
C TRP A 141 -2.39 -10.16 -13.85
N ALA A 142 -3.34 -9.23 -13.86
CA ALA A 142 -4.76 -9.55 -13.81
C ALA A 142 -5.19 -10.38 -15.03
N ILE A 143 -4.67 -10.09 -16.22
CA ILE A 143 -4.86 -10.92 -17.42
C ILE A 143 -4.32 -12.34 -17.20
N LYS A 144 -3.11 -12.48 -16.65
CA LYS A 144 -2.54 -13.79 -16.31
C LYS A 144 -3.47 -14.59 -15.39
N VAL A 145 -4.01 -13.99 -14.33
CA VAL A 145 -4.95 -14.67 -13.42
C VAL A 145 -6.20 -15.14 -14.17
N MET A 146 -6.79 -14.28 -15.00
CA MET A 146 -7.98 -14.63 -15.79
C MET A 146 -7.71 -15.76 -16.80
N MET A 147 -6.55 -15.74 -17.47
CA MET A 147 -6.15 -16.80 -18.38
C MET A 147 -5.93 -18.14 -17.65
N GLU A 148 -5.40 -18.09 -16.44
CA GLU A 148 -5.20 -19.29 -15.62
C GLU A 148 -6.54 -19.89 -15.16
N GLU A 149 -7.52 -19.05 -14.82
CA GLU A 149 -8.90 -19.50 -14.56
C GLU A 149 -9.53 -20.17 -15.80
N GLU A 150 -9.38 -19.58 -16.98
CA GLU A 150 -9.92 -20.12 -18.23
C GLU A 150 -9.27 -21.46 -18.58
N ARG A 151 -7.95 -21.55 -18.43
CA ARG A 151 -7.19 -22.79 -18.63
C ARG A 151 -7.69 -23.89 -17.69
N CYS A 152 -7.79 -23.62 -16.39
CA CYS A 152 -8.30 -24.56 -15.38
C CYS A 152 -9.71 -25.05 -15.73
N ARG A 153 -10.61 -24.15 -16.15
CA ARG A 153 -11.97 -24.49 -16.58
C ARG A 153 -11.97 -25.41 -17.80
N SER A 154 -11.09 -25.19 -18.77
CA SER A 154 -11.00 -26.02 -19.98
C SER A 154 -10.47 -27.42 -19.72
N GLU A 155 -9.58 -27.55 -18.74
CA GLU A 155 -8.90 -28.80 -18.40
C GLU A 155 -9.61 -29.61 -17.29
N GLY A 156 -10.60 -29.04 -16.62
CA GLY A 156 -11.22 -29.64 -15.44
C GLY A 156 -10.27 -29.74 -14.24
N SER A 157 -9.34 -28.79 -14.13
CA SER A 157 -8.36 -28.69 -13.04
C SER A 157 -8.58 -27.42 -12.22
N ILE A 158 -7.85 -27.26 -11.10
CA ILE A 158 -7.86 -26.02 -10.33
C ILE A 158 -6.50 -25.76 -9.69
N THR A 159 -5.98 -24.55 -9.90
CA THR A 159 -4.79 -24.04 -9.22
C THR A 159 -5.20 -23.05 -8.13
N GLU A 160 -4.31 -22.79 -7.17
CA GLU A 160 -4.56 -21.81 -6.11
C GLU A 160 -4.83 -20.41 -6.68
N LEU A 161 -4.07 -20.00 -7.71
CA LEU A 161 -4.24 -18.72 -8.41
C LEU A 161 -5.64 -18.61 -9.04
N ALA A 162 -6.07 -19.64 -9.79
CA ALA A 162 -7.39 -19.69 -10.39
C ALA A 162 -8.51 -19.73 -9.33
N ALA A 163 -8.33 -20.50 -8.26
CA ALA A 163 -9.29 -20.60 -7.17
C ALA A 163 -9.49 -19.25 -6.46
N ALA A 164 -8.40 -18.60 -6.05
CA ALA A 164 -8.44 -17.33 -5.35
C ALA A 164 -9.01 -16.22 -6.24
N GLY A 165 -8.62 -16.16 -7.53
CA GLY A 165 -9.16 -15.20 -8.50
C GLY A 165 -10.67 -15.37 -8.73
N PHE A 166 -11.11 -16.62 -8.90
CA PHE A 166 -12.52 -16.94 -9.10
C PHE A 166 -13.37 -16.57 -7.88
N VAL A 167 -12.93 -16.99 -6.68
CA VAL A 167 -13.66 -16.71 -5.44
C VAL A 167 -13.67 -15.20 -5.16
N LEU A 168 -12.55 -14.49 -5.35
CA LEU A 168 -12.49 -13.04 -5.18
C LEU A 168 -13.48 -12.33 -6.11
N SER A 169 -13.48 -12.69 -7.39
CA SER A 169 -14.41 -12.10 -8.37
C SER A 169 -15.87 -12.32 -7.97
N ARG A 170 -16.19 -13.51 -7.46
CA ARG A 170 -17.53 -13.83 -6.96
C ARG A 170 -17.92 -13.02 -5.73
N GLU A 171 -17.01 -12.85 -4.77
CA GLU A 171 -17.28 -12.09 -3.54
C GLU A 171 -17.38 -10.59 -3.81
N LEU A 172 -16.54 -10.02 -4.69
CA LEU A 172 -16.62 -8.62 -5.10
C LEU A 172 -17.97 -8.28 -5.76
N GLN A 173 -18.47 -9.16 -6.65
CA GLN A 173 -19.78 -8.97 -7.29
C GLN A 173 -20.96 -8.96 -6.31
N LYS A 174 -20.83 -9.65 -5.18
CA LYS A 174 -21.88 -9.75 -4.15
C LYS A 174 -21.69 -8.75 -3.01
N SER A 175 -20.58 -8.00 -3.02
CA SER A 175 -20.19 -7.13 -1.93
C SER A 175 -21.07 -5.89 -1.87
N VAL A 176 -21.59 -5.59 -0.68
CA VAL A 176 -22.31 -4.33 -0.42
C VAL A 176 -21.32 -3.16 -0.35
N LEU A 177 -20.09 -3.42 0.09
CA LEU A 177 -19.03 -2.41 0.18
C LEU A 177 -18.46 -2.04 -1.19
N HIS A 178 -18.14 -3.05 -2.01
CA HIS A 178 -17.37 -2.88 -3.24
C HIS A 178 -18.24 -2.85 -4.51
N GLY A 179 -19.42 -3.47 -4.48
CA GLY A 179 -20.35 -3.53 -5.62
C GLY A 179 -20.81 -2.17 -6.13
N PRO A 180 -21.26 -1.22 -5.27
CA PRO A 180 -21.74 0.09 -5.71
C PRO A 180 -20.69 0.93 -6.46
N SER A 181 -19.42 0.77 -6.11
CA SER A 181 -18.29 1.46 -6.76
C SER A 181 -17.75 0.71 -7.97
N GLY A 182 -18.30 -0.45 -8.31
CA GLY A 182 -17.85 -1.26 -9.45
C GLY A 182 -16.45 -1.84 -9.28
N TYR A 183 -15.99 -2.05 -8.05
CA TYR A 183 -14.68 -2.63 -7.80
C TYR A 183 -14.61 -4.07 -8.31
N ASP A 184 -13.55 -4.34 -9.06
CA ASP A 184 -13.11 -5.66 -9.52
C ASP A 184 -11.70 -5.94 -8.97
N MET A 185 -11.18 -7.14 -9.25
CA MET A 185 -9.84 -7.55 -8.81
C MET A 185 -8.75 -6.56 -9.25
N LEU A 186 -8.87 -5.99 -10.46
CA LEU A 186 -7.90 -5.07 -11.01
C LEU A 186 -7.91 -3.73 -10.24
N SER A 187 -9.07 -3.09 -10.14
CA SER A 187 -9.23 -1.77 -9.51
C SER A 187 -8.94 -1.79 -8.01
N ILE A 188 -9.37 -2.83 -7.28
CA ILE A 188 -9.06 -2.94 -5.85
C ILE A 188 -7.55 -3.17 -5.63
N THR A 189 -6.91 -3.93 -6.52
CA THR A 189 -5.47 -4.19 -6.45
C THR A 189 -4.63 -2.97 -6.73
N LYS A 190 -4.99 -2.18 -7.75
CA LYS A 190 -4.35 -0.89 -8.02
C LYS A 190 -4.45 0.05 -6.83
N THR A 191 -5.66 0.22 -6.30
CA THR A 191 -5.92 1.11 -5.16
C THR A 191 -5.05 0.75 -3.96
N GLY A 192 -5.00 -0.54 -3.59
CA GLY A 192 -4.17 -1.02 -2.48
C GLY A 192 -2.66 -0.85 -2.74
N SER A 193 -2.21 -1.20 -3.95
CA SER A 193 -0.80 -1.13 -4.34
C SER A 193 -0.29 0.31 -4.42
N HIS A 194 -1.06 1.23 -4.99
CA HIS A 194 -0.73 2.66 -5.02
C HIS A 194 -0.67 3.23 -3.61
N THR A 195 -1.65 2.93 -2.77
CA THR A 195 -1.64 3.40 -1.37
C THR A 195 -0.36 2.98 -0.66
N ALA A 196 0.03 1.70 -0.77
CA ALA A 196 1.27 1.19 -0.18
C ALA A 196 2.54 1.84 -0.76
N LEU A 197 2.58 2.04 -2.08
CA LEU A 197 3.69 2.71 -2.77
C LEU A 197 3.83 4.18 -2.32
N HIS A 198 2.73 4.92 -2.22
CA HIS A 198 2.74 6.32 -1.81
C HIS A 198 3.12 6.51 -0.35
N VAL A 199 2.77 5.57 0.53
CA VAL A 199 3.27 5.55 1.90
C VAL A 199 4.81 5.40 1.93
N CYS A 200 5.38 4.59 1.02
CA CYS A 200 6.84 4.49 0.88
C CYS A 200 7.44 5.80 0.36
N TRP A 201 6.84 6.42 -0.66
CA TRP A 201 7.24 7.75 -1.16
C TRP A 201 7.25 8.81 -0.05
N ASN A 202 6.17 8.90 0.73
CA ASN A 202 6.07 9.86 1.83
C ASN A 202 7.21 9.67 2.84
N LEU A 203 7.59 8.43 3.17
CA LEU A 203 8.72 8.20 4.07
C LEU A 203 10.06 8.67 3.48
N VAL A 204 10.30 8.37 2.20
CA VAL A 204 11.55 8.72 1.51
C VAL A 204 11.66 10.23 1.30
N GLU A 205 10.55 10.92 1.03
CA GLU A 205 10.49 12.37 0.90
C GLU A 205 10.62 13.08 2.25
N ALA A 206 10.04 12.53 3.31
CA ALA A 206 10.16 13.08 4.66
C ALA A 206 11.61 13.11 5.15
N ALA A 207 12.47 12.18 4.71
CA ALA A 207 13.84 12.05 5.18
C ALA A 207 14.72 13.32 4.97
N PRO A 208 14.88 13.85 3.74
CA PRO A 208 15.63 15.09 3.50
C PRO A 208 14.95 16.34 4.08
N MET A 209 13.65 16.31 4.32
CA MET A 209 12.90 17.43 4.92
C MET A 209 13.12 17.50 6.44
N LEU A 210 13.08 16.35 7.12
CA LEU A 210 13.21 16.25 8.58
C LEU A 210 14.66 16.21 9.05
N ARG A 211 15.59 15.71 8.24
CA ARG A 211 17.01 15.61 8.56
C ARG A 211 17.89 16.07 7.38
N PRO A 212 17.92 17.37 7.08
CA PRO A 212 18.73 17.90 5.98
C PRO A 212 20.24 17.71 6.23
N GLY A 213 21.03 17.70 5.16
CA GLY A 213 22.49 17.66 5.20
C GLY A 213 23.12 16.26 5.16
N LEU A 214 22.33 15.20 5.00
CA LEU A 214 22.87 13.86 4.74
C LEU A 214 23.24 13.66 3.26
N ASP A 215 24.07 12.65 3.00
CA ASP A 215 24.29 12.11 1.66
C ASP A 215 23.22 11.07 1.30
N GLU A 216 23.20 10.66 0.02
CA GLU A 216 22.18 9.75 -0.53
C GLU A 216 22.16 8.40 0.19
N ALA A 217 23.33 7.82 0.48
CA ALA A 217 23.45 6.53 1.16
C ALA A 217 22.90 6.59 2.60
N ALA A 218 23.13 7.70 3.31
CA ALA A 218 22.59 7.90 4.65
C ALA A 218 21.07 8.15 4.65
N TYR A 219 20.51 8.77 3.62
CA TYR A 219 19.05 8.87 3.46
C TYR A 219 18.41 7.51 3.16
N ASP A 220 19.01 6.72 2.27
CA ASP A 220 18.55 5.36 1.99
C ASP A 220 18.54 4.51 3.26
N ASP A 221 19.63 4.54 4.04
CA ASP A 221 19.70 3.83 5.30
C ASP A 221 18.62 4.32 6.27
N LEU A 222 18.38 5.64 6.36
CA LEU A 222 17.36 6.25 7.22
C LEU A 222 15.95 5.79 6.86
N ALA A 223 15.59 5.82 5.58
CA ALA A 223 14.29 5.36 5.12
C ALA A 223 14.11 3.85 5.40
N ARG A 224 15.11 3.01 5.10
CA ARG A 224 15.08 1.56 5.36
C ARG A 224 14.85 1.23 6.83
N ARG A 225 15.63 1.83 7.73
CA ARG A 225 15.50 1.57 9.18
C ARG A 225 14.20 2.13 9.77
N SER A 226 13.62 3.15 9.13
CA SER A 226 12.37 3.80 9.55
C SER A 226 11.11 3.10 9.00
N LEU A 227 11.22 2.27 7.95
CA LEU A 227 10.07 1.58 7.34
C LEU A 227 9.20 0.84 8.37
N LYS A 228 9.82 0.17 9.34
CA LYS A 228 9.11 -0.55 10.41
C LYS A 228 8.17 0.34 11.24
N GLN A 229 8.44 1.65 11.31
CA GLN A 229 7.65 2.62 12.07
C GLN A 229 6.37 3.01 11.32
N VAL A 230 6.31 2.77 10.02
CA VAL A 230 5.16 3.11 9.16
C VAL A 230 4.20 1.93 9.00
N LEU A 231 4.67 0.69 9.22
CA LEU A 231 3.85 -0.53 9.13
C LEU A 231 2.53 -0.47 9.91
N PRO A 232 2.44 0.11 11.12
CA PRO A 232 1.18 0.16 11.86
C PRO A 232 0.04 0.85 11.12
N LEU A 233 0.32 1.88 10.28
CA LEU A 233 -0.70 2.56 9.49
C LEU A 233 -1.47 1.60 8.60
N ALA A 234 -0.76 0.66 8.01
CA ALA A 234 -1.36 -0.30 7.11
C ALA A 234 -2.00 -1.49 7.80
N MET A 235 -1.78 -1.64 9.10
CA MET A 235 -2.42 -2.68 9.91
C MET A 235 -3.73 -2.20 10.55
N GLY A 236 -4.04 -0.90 10.44
CA GLY A 236 -5.29 -0.29 10.92
C GLY A 236 -6.46 -0.38 9.96
N SER A 237 -7.59 0.21 10.36
CA SER A 237 -8.77 0.37 9.52
C SER A 237 -8.54 1.45 8.46
N LEU A 238 -9.17 1.30 7.29
CA LEU A 238 -9.07 2.29 6.22
C LEU A 238 -9.59 3.67 6.67
N GLY A 239 -10.65 3.70 7.48
CA GLY A 239 -11.23 4.94 7.99
C GLY A 239 -10.24 5.73 8.86
N MET A 240 -9.59 5.07 9.81
CA MET A 240 -8.57 5.73 10.65
C MET A 240 -7.32 6.10 9.85
N LEU A 241 -6.94 5.30 8.85
CA LEU A 241 -5.84 5.64 7.96
C LEU A 241 -6.12 6.94 7.20
N CYS A 242 -7.29 7.07 6.57
CA CYS A 242 -7.68 8.29 5.86
C CYS A 242 -7.69 9.51 6.79
N GLN A 243 -8.25 9.39 8.00
CA GLN A 243 -8.24 10.49 8.97
C GLN A 243 -6.83 10.90 9.38
N PHE A 244 -5.96 9.92 9.65
CA PHE A 244 -4.57 10.19 9.98
C PHE A 244 -3.85 10.90 8.82
N MET A 245 -4.06 10.44 7.58
CA MET A 245 -3.43 11.05 6.40
C MET A 245 -3.89 12.51 6.20
N ALA A 246 -5.18 12.78 6.39
CA ALA A 246 -5.75 14.12 6.32
C ALA A 246 -5.21 15.02 7.44
N ALA A 247 -5.24 14.56 8.70
CA ALA A 247 -4.73 15.31 9.85
C ALA A 247 -3.22 15.59 9.74
N GLY A 248 -2.49 14.65 9.17
CA GLY A 248 -1.05 14.73 8.92
C GLY A 248 -0.63 15.53 7.69
N ARG A 249 -1.58 15.99 6.87
CA ARG A 249 -1.35 16.69 5.59
C ARG A 249 -0.46 15.91 4.63
N ILE A 250 -0.65 14.59 4.59
CA ILE A 250 0.05 13.69 3.66
C ILE A 250 -0.87 13.12 2.57
N GLU A 251 -2.13 13.52 2.59
CA GLU A 251 -3.09 13.42 1.50
C GLU A 251 -3.21 14.79 0.80
N ALA A 252 -3.29 14.79 -0.53
CA ALA A 252 -3.48 16.00 -1.30
C ALA A 252 -4.94 16.46 -1.34
N ASP A 253 -5.18 17.76 -1.49
CA ASP A 253 -6.52 18.36 -1.44
C ASP A 253 -7.45 17.87 -2.57
N ASP A 254 -6.89 17.44 -3.70
CA ASP A 254 -7.61 16.85 -4.83
C ASP A 254 -7.61 15.31 -4.80
N HIS A 255 -7.13 14.73 -3.70
CA HIS A 255 -6.98 13.29 -3.47
C HIS A 255 -6.09 12.57 -4.49
N GLN A 256 -5.27 13.30 -5.26
CA GLN A 256 -4.31 12.70 -6.17
C GLN A 256 -3.02 12.36 -5.44
N ALA A 257 -2.75 11.07 -5.27
CA ALA A 257 -1.57 10.60 -4.54
C ALA A 257 -0.23 10.85 -5.28
N ILE A 258 -0.28 11.34 -6.52
CA ILE A 258 0.90 11.75 -7.30
C ILE A 258 1.51 13.06 -6.81
N HIS A 259 0.81 13.84 -5.97
CA HIS A 259 1.40 15.06 -5.41
C HIS A 259 2.53 14.72 -4.43
N PRO A 260 3.64 15.48 -4.45
CA PRO A 260 4.70 15.36 -3.46
C PRO A 260 4.23 15.62 -2.04
N LEU A 261 4.97 15.10 -1.07
CA LEU A 261 4.80 15.39 0.34
C LEU A 261 4.97 16.89 0.59
N ARG A 262 4.00 17.46 1.30
CA ARG A 262 3.96 18.88 1.59
C ARG A 262 5.00 19.25 2.65
N SER A 263 5.59 20.43 2.54
CA SER A 263 6.55 20.94 3.54
C SER A 263 5.93 21.18 4.91
N ASP A 264 4.62 21.39 4.97
CA ASP A 264 3.85 21.56 6.19
C ASP A 264 3.25 20.24 6.72
N GLN A 265 3.71 19.08 6.24
CA GLN A 265 3.30 17.78 6.76
C GLN A 265 3.64 17.65 8.25
N SER A 266 2.76 16.98 9.01
CA SER A 266 2.93 16.75 10.44
C SER A 266 2.84 15.27 10.83
N ALA A 267 2.66 14.38 9.85
CA ALA A 267 2.55 12.94 10.05
C ALA A 267 3.87 12.29 10.44
N PHE A 268 4.98 12.72 9.83
CA PHE A 268 6.31 12.17 10.05
C PHE A 268 7.13 13.11 10.93
N LEU A 269 7.79 12.53 11.93
CA LEU A 269 8.67 13.21 12.86
C LEU A 269 10.03 12.53 12.87
N TYR A 270 11.10 13.28 13.10
CA TYR A 270 12.42 12.70 13.30
C TYR A 270 12.69 12.51 14.80
N ASP A 271 13.02 11.28 15.19
CA ASP A 271 13.48 10.89 16.53
C ASP A 271 15.02 10.92 16.54
N PRO A 272 15.65 12.00 17.08
CA PRO A 272 17.11 12.14 17.07
C PRO A 272 17.81 11.15 17.99
N ASP A 273 17.14 10.63 19.02
CA ASP A 273 17.74 9.71 19.99
C ASP A 273 17.92 8.31 19.37
N ARG A 274 17.01 7.94 18.46
CA ARG A 274 17.05 6.65 17.75
C ARG A 274 17.57 6.74 16.34
N ASP A 275 17.72 7.95 15.84
CA ASP A 275 18.00 8.22 14.45
C ASP A 275 16.99 7.52 13.50
N LEU A 276 15.70 7.75 13.73
CA LEU A 276 14.60 7.17 12.94
C LEU A 276 13.57 8.24 12.60
N ILE A 277 12.87 8.05 11.49
CA ILE A 277 11.60 8.72 11.22
C ILE A 277 10.48 7.89 11.85
N VAL A 278 9.62 8.54 12.62
CA VAL A 278 8.48 7.96 13.33
C VAL A 278 7.19 8.66 12.91
N LEU A 279 6.05 8.04 13.20
CA LEU A 279 4.75 8.64 12.97
C LEU A 279 4.26 9.42 14.20
N ASN A 280 3.56 10.51 13.96
CA ASN A 280 3.00 11.38 14.98
C ASN A 280 1.72 10.79 15.59
N ALA A 281 1.83 10.19 16.77
CA ALA A 281 0.68 9.57 17.45
C ALA A 281 -0.41 10.58 17.87
N ASP A 282 -0.09 11.87 17.97
CA ASP A 282 -1.04 12.91 18.41
C ASP A 282 -2.13 13.19 17.36
N LEU A 283 -1.97 12.69 16.14
CA LEU A 283 -2.93 12.82 15.03
C LEU A 283 -3.93 11.65 14.96
N ILE A 284 -3.84 10.68 15.87
CA ILE A 284 -4.72 9.51 15.87
C ILE A 284 -6.08 9.90 16.46
N GLU A 285 -7.13 9.72 15.67
CA GLU A 285 -8.52 9.88 16.12
C GLU A 285 -9.25 8.53 16.14
N PRO A 286 -9.84 8.13 17.29
CA PRO A 286 -10.69 6.95 17.35
C PRO A 286 -11.96 7.10 16.50
N THR A 287 -12.03 6.38 15.37
CA THR A 287 -13.19 6.37 14.48
C THR A 287 -13.54 4.97 13.97
N ALA A 288 -14.85 4.65 14.01
CA ALA A 288 -15.45 3.53 13.32
C ALA A 288 -16.74 3.97 12.63
N MET A 289 -17.08 3.37 11.49
CA MET A 289 -18.42 3.54 10.94
C MET A 289 -19.46 2.93 11.89
N THR A 290 -20.68 3.45 11.89
CA THR A 290 -21.77 2.87 12.70
C THR A 290 -21.90 1.37 12.43
N GLY A 291 -21.81 0.56 13.49
CA GLY A 291 -21.90 -0.91 13.45
C GLY A 291 -20.66 -1.63 12.92
N GLU A 292 -19.57 -0.93 12.58
CA GLU A 292 -18.29 -1.54 12.25
C GLU A 292 -17.64 -2.07 13.53
N ARG A 293 -17.23 -3.35 13.48
CA ARG A 293 -16.64 -4.09 14.61
C ARG A 293 -15.29 -4.67 14.25
N HIS A 294 -15.00 -4.87 12.97
CA HIS A 294 -13.79 -5.56 12.55
C HIS A 294 -13.03 -4.84 11.45
N TYR A 295 -11.70 -4.94 11.54
CA TYR A 295 -10.77 -4.47 10.51
C TYR A 295 -9.63 -5.47 10.33
N THR A 296 -9.04 -5.48 9.14
CA THR A 296 -8.02 -6.48 8.74
C THR A 296 -6.69 -5.85 8.36
N GLY A 297 -6.67 -4.55 8.04
CA GLY A 297 -5.53 -3.87 7.44
C GLY A 297 -5.39 -4.12 5.95
N CYS A 298 -4.33 -3.58 5.35
CA CYS A 298 -4.03 -3.68 3.93
C CYS A 298 -3.49 -5.08 3.57
N PRO A 299 -4.04 -5.75 2.54
CA PRO A 299 -3.61 -7.08 2.10
C PRO A 299 -2.13 -7.14 1.66
N ALA A 300 -1.56 -6.02 1.17
CA ALA A 300 -0.14 -5.95 0.76
C ALA A 300 0.85 -6.25 1.88
N PHE A 301 0.44 -6.13 3.15
CA PHE A 301 1.28 -6.41 4.31
C PHE A 301 1.29 -7.90 4.69
N TYR A 302 0.36 -8.66 4.15
CA TYR A 302 0.32 -10.11 4.33
C TYR A 302 1.08 -10.85 3.21
N ALA A 303 1.38 -10.18 2.10
CA ALA A 303 2.28 -10.69 1.07
C ALA A 303 3.74 -10.42 1.46
N ASN A 304 4.48 -11.49 1.72
CA ASN A 304 5.83 -11.38 2.28
C ASN A 304 6.75 -10.56 1.36
N GLY A 305 7.28 -9.45 1.87
CA GLY A 305 8.26 -8.61 1.17
C GLY A 305 7.69 -7.70 0.07
N LEU A 306 6.37 -7.58 -0.09
CA LEU A 306 5.79 -6.66 -1.10
C LEU A 306 6.02 -5.19 -0.75
N ILE A 307 5.88 -4.83 0.53
CA ILE A 307 6.18 -3.46 1.02
C ILE A 307 7.67 -3.15 0.89
N ASN A 308 8.53 -4.12 1.18
CA ASN A 308 9.97 -3.96 0.97
C ASN A 308 10.26 -3.72 -0.51
N LEU A 309 9.63 -4.46 -1.42
CA LEU A 309 9.77 -4.24 -2.86
C LEU A 309 9.36 -2.81 -3.26
N TYR A 310 8.23 -2.30 -2.77
CA TYR A 310 7.83 -0.90 -3.04
C TYR A 310 8.84 0.10 -2.47
N MET A 311 9.36 -0.14 -1.27
CA MET A 311 10.41 0.70 -0.69
C MET A 311 11.67 0.68 -1.58
N GLU A 312 12.15 -0.48 -2.02
CA GLU A 312 13.33 -0.58 -2.90
C GLU A 312 13.13 0.19 -4.21
N VAL A 313 11.94 0.10 -4.80
CA VAL A 313 11.60 0.84 -6.03
C VAL A 313 11.71 2.35 -5.78
N VAL A 314 11.12 2.86 -4.70
CA VAL A 314 11.16 4.28 -4.36
C VAL A 314 12.58 4.75 -4.07
N LEU A 315 13.36 4.00 -3.29
CA LEU A 315 14.75 4.34 -2.98
C LEU A 315 15.62 4.39 -4.23
N THR A 316 15.45 3.42 -5.13
CA THR A 316 16.16 3.37 -6.41
C THR A 316 15.85 4.61 -7.25
N LEU A 317 14.57 4.99 -7.36
CA LEU A 317 14.16 6.18 -8.09
C LEU A 317 14.66 7.47 -7.44
N ALA A 318 14.64 7.53 -6.11
CA ALA A 318 15.12 8.68 -5.34
C ALA A 318 16.61 8.94 -5.61
N ALA A 319 17.43 7.89 -5.56
CA ALA A 319 18.86 7.97 -5.86
C ALA A 319 19.10 8.28 -7.34
N GLN A 320 18.47 7.54 -8.26
CA GLN A 320 18.65 7.68 -9.71
C GLN A 320 18.33 9.10 -10.22
N HIS A 321 17.36 9.78 -9.61
CA HIS A 321 16.92 11.12 -10.03
C HIS A 321 17.37 12.25 -9.08
N GLY A 322 18.27 11.96 -8.14
CA GLY A 322 18.84 12.94 -7.21
C GLY A 322 17.78 13.63 -6.34
N MET A 323 16.71 12.92 -5.98
CA MET A 323 15.57 13.47 -5.26
C MET A 323 15.99 14.03 -3.90
N TYR A 324 16.86 13.32 -3.17
CA TYR A 324 17.28 13.74 -1.84
C TYR A 324 17.87 15.14 -1.83
N GLY A 325 18.80 15.42 -2.76
CA GLY A 325 19.41 16.75 -2.92
C GLY A 325 18.38 17.84 -3.24
N ARG A 326 17.38 17.53 -4.06
CA ARG A 326 16.30 18.46 -4.46
C ARG A 326 15.36 18.82 -3.31
N LEU A 327 15.13 17.88 -2.39
CA LEU A 327 14.19 18.06 -1.27
C LEU A 327 14.86 18.63 -0.01
N GLN A 328 16.18 18.65 0.09
CA GLN A 328 16.86 19.29 1.23
C GLN A 328 16.52 20.78 1.25
N GLY A 329 16.05 21.28 2.39
CA GLY A 329 15.76 22.71 2.55
C GLY A 329 14.33 23.12 2.19
N LYS A 330 13.46 22.19 1.81
CA LYS A 330 12.00 22.37 1.97
C LYS A 330 11.67 22.43 3.47
N THR A 331 11.88 23.60 4.07
CA THR A 331 11.44 23.90 5.43
C THR A 331 10.04 24.50 5.35
N GLY A 332 9.12 24.01 6.19
CA GLY A 332 7.83 24.64 6.45
C GLY A 332 8.00 25.96 7.21
#